data_AF-A0A315XU88-F1
#
_entry.id   AF-A0A315XU88-F1
#
_cell.length_a   1.000
_cell.length_b   1.000
_cell.length_c   1.000
_cell.angle_alpha   90.00
_cell.angle_beta   90.00
_cell.angle_gamma   90.00
#
_symmetry.space_group_name_H-M   'P 1'
#
loop_
_entity.id
_entity.type
_entity.pdbx_description
1 polymer ?
#
loop_
_entity_poly.entity_id
_entity_poly.type
_entity_poly.pdbx_seq_one_letter_code
_entity_poly.pdbx_strand_id
1 'polypeptide(L)'
;MSLFRSSSSYENRQASPVTAAVVFGIIIIIALYFGISGLIGGGKVSLDSAFESGMDKGSIVSGVPPYGAPQANLDYEHGVDSIPIGHEYYYMILSEDQQTILLVRADKHFGENFDSESYKNINGTSIKGKVRMTSKDVTAKFSELTQLDEPELKYIDTTYVSRSIKWFIIAAINLLLIIVLIVNNAVFGRNGRPRGLVGAVTGLVSIAGMLAAGYLLIYNILLN
;
A
#
# COMPACT_ATOMS: atom_id res chain seq x y z
N MET A 1 6.51 -22.06 -56.51
CA MET A 1 6.62 -23.15 -55.53
C MET A 1 7.42 -22.66 -54.33
N SER A 2 6.81 -22.76 -53.13
CA SER A 2 7.42 -22.70 -51.79
C SER A 2 8.22 -21.45 -51.36
N LEU A 3 7.51 -20.40 -50.93
CA LEU A 3 8.06 -19.25 -50.17
C LEU A 3 7.78 -19.31 -48.65
N PHE A 4 7.44 -20.49 -48.09
CA PHE A 4 7.21 -20.65 -46.66
C PHE A 4 8.23 -21.61 -46.04
N ARG A 5 9.39 -21.07 -45.69
CA ARG A 5 10.31 -21.71 -44.74
C ARG A 5 10.07 -21.08 -43.38
N SER A 6 9.08 -21.58 -42.65
CA SER A 6 8.92 -21.26 -41.24
C SER A 6 9.90 -22.13 -40.45
N SER A 7 10.89 -21.49 -39.83
CA SER A 7 11.68 -22.10 -38.76
C SER A 7 12.29 -21.00 -37.90
N SER A 8 11.45 -20.24 -37.20
CA SER A 8 11.88 -19.60 -35.95
C SER A 8 11.58 -20.58 -34.82
N SER A 9 12.48 -21.55 -34.64
CA SER A 9 12.57 -22.32 -33.41
C SER A 9 12.87 -21.33 -32.28
N TYR A 10 11.83 -20.91 -31.57
CA TYR A 10 11.98 -20.26 -30.27
C TYR A 10 12.66 -21.28 -29.35
N GLU A 11 13.99 -21.16 -29.21
CA GLU A 11 14.71 -21.86 -28.17
C GLU A 11 14.11 -21.44 -26.84
N ASN A 12 13.42 -22.36 -26.20
CA ASN A 12 12.81 -22.18 -24.90
C ASN A 12 13.94 -22.10 -23.87
N ARG A 13 14.59 -20.93 -23.77
CA ARG A 13 15.62 -20.65 -22.78
C ARG A 13 14.97 -20.77 -21.40
N GLN A 14 15.21 -21.88 -20.73
CA GLN A 14 14.71 -22.11 -19.38
C GLN A 14 15.21 -20.98 -18.49
N ALA A 15 14.28 -20.30 -17.82
CA ALA A 15 14.60 -19.23 -16.88
C ALA A 15 15.58 -19.77 -15.82
N SER A 16 16.71 -19.07 -15.64
CA SER A 16 17.73 -19.48 -14.67
C SER A 16 17.17 -19.38 -13.25
N PRO A 17 17.21 -20.46 -12.45
CA PRO A 17 16.79 -20.43 -11.04
C PRO A 17 17.55 -19.38 -10.22
N VAL A 18 18.81 -19.10 -10.60
CA VAL A 18 19.64 -18.06 -9.99
C VAL A 18 19.07 -16.68 -10.28
N THR A 19 18.65 -16.41 -11.52
CA THR A 19 18.04 -15.13 -11.88
C THR A 19 16.72 -14.91 -11.13
N ALA A 20 15.88 -15.94 -11.00
CA ALA A 20 14.65 -15.86 -10.23
C ALA A 20 14.92 -15.58 -8.74
N ALA A 21 15.90 -16.25 -8.14
CA ALA A 21 16.28 -16.01 -6.75
C ALA A 21 16.79 -14.57 -6.51
N VAL A 22 17.55 -14.01 -7.45
CA VAL A 22 18.02 -12.61 -7.39
C VAL A 22 16.83 -11.64 -7.45
N VAL A 23 15.90 -11.83 -8.39
CA VAL A 23 14.72 -10.95 -8.53
C VAL A 23 13.86 -10.98 -7.26
N PHE A 24 13.52 -12.17 -6.77
CA PHE A 24 12.74 -12.29 -5.54
C PHE A 24 13.50 -11.75 -4.32
N GLY A 25 14.83 -11.91 -4.27
CA GLY A 25 15.67 -11.33 -3.23
C GLY A 25 15.58 -9.80 -3.19
N ILE A 26 15.65 -9.14 -4.35
CA ILE A 26 15.48 -7.69 -4.45
C ILE A 26 14.09 -7.27 -3.97
N ILE A 27 13.03 -7.97 -4.38
CA ILE A 27 11.65 -7.69 -3.95
C ILE A 27 11.52 -7.80 -2.43
N ILE A 28 12.12 -8.82 -1.81
CA ILE A 28 12.13 -8.98 -0.35
C ILE A 28 12.80 -7.79 0.33
N ILE A 29 13.99 -7.38 -0.14
CA ILE A 29 14.72 -6.25 0.45
C ILE A 29 13.88 -4.97 0.38
N ILE A 30 13.28 -4.68 -0.78
CA ILE A 30 12.42 -3.51 -0.99
C ILE A 30 11.19 -3.58 -0.07
N ALA A 31 10.52 -4.74 -0.02
CA ALA A 31 9.33 -4.93 0.78
C ALA A 31 9.62 -4.80 2.29
N LEU A 32 10.71 -5.38 2.76
CA LEU A 32 11.16 -5.22 4.15
C LEU A 32 11.50 -3.76 4.45
N TYR A 33 12.20 -3.06 3.55
CA TYR A 33 12.51 -1.63 3.71
C TYR A 33 11.23 -0.79 3.87
N PHE A 34 10.23 -0.97 2.99
CA PHE A 34 8.97 -0.24 3.09
C PHE A 34 8.12 -0.64 4.31
N GLY A 35 8.09 -1.93 4.67
CA GLY A 35 7.39 -2.41 5.86
C GLY A 35 7.99 -1.83 7.15
N ILE A 36 9.32 -1.90 7.29
CA ILE A 36 10.04 -1.38 8.46
C ILE A 36 9.93 0.14 8.52
N SER A 37 10.24 0.86 7.43
CA SER A 37 10.16 2.32 7.39
C SER A 37 8.74 2.83 7.61
N GLY A 38 7.71 2.08 7.24
CA GLY A 38 6.33 2.40 7.54
C GLY A 38 6.02 2.39 9.04
N LEU A 39 6.56 1.42 9.78
CA LEU A 39 6.37 1.29 11.24
C LEU A 39 7.27 2.21 12.06
N ILE A 40 8.47 2.53 11.55
CA ILE A 40 9.38 3.49 12.19
C ILE A 40 8.86 4.90 11.91
N GLY A 41 8.19 5.50 12.90
CA GLY A 41 7.82 6.92 12.88
C GLY A 41 8.80 7.77 13.69
N GLY A 42 8.84 9.07 13.37
CA GLY A 42 9.45 10.07 14.25
C GLY A 42 8.72 10.15 15.59
N GLY A 43 9.03 11.18 16.39
CA GLY A 43 8.41 11.42 17.69
C GLY A 43 6.88 11.28 17.67
N LYS A 44 6.32 10.82 18.80
CA LYS A 44 4.87 10.77 19.00
C LYS A 44 4.41 12.18 19.35
N VAL A 45 3.37 12.64 18.66
CA VAL A 45 2.77 13.97 18.84
C VAL A 45 1.28 13.79 19.15
N SER A 46 0.72 14.58 20.06
CA SER A 46 -0.72 14.57 20.31
C SER A 46 -1.47 15.28 19.18
N LEU A 47 -2.74 14.95 19.00
CA LEU A 47 -3.58 15.61 18.02
C LEU A 47 -3.75 17.11 18.32
N ASP A 48 -3.86 17.47 19.60
CA ASP A 48 -3.99 18.87 20.02
C ASP A 48 -2.76 19.69 19.63
N SER A 49 -1.55 19.16 19.87
CA SER A 49 -0.31 19.81 19.43
C SER A 49 -0.21 19.88 17.91
N ALA A 50 -0.77 18.91 17.18
CA ALA A 50 -0.83 18.95 15.73
C ALA A 50 -1.76 20.05 15.20
N PHE A 51 -2.85 20.36 15.90
CA PHE A 51 -3.72 21.50 15.58
C PHE A 51 -3.07 22.84 15.92
N GLU A 52 -2.30 22.92 17.00
CA GLU A 52 -1.68 24.19 17.44
C GLU A 52 -0.42 24.54 16.66
N SER A 53 0.45 23.55 16.44
CA SER A 53 1.81 23.76 15.92
C SER A 53 2.03 23.15 14.54
N GLY A 54 1.02 22.50 13.96
CA GLY A 54 1.13 21.76 12.71
C GLY A 54 1.79 20.40 12.87
N MET A 55 2.09 19.76 11.74
CA MET A 55 2.56 18.38 11.68
C MET A 55 3.87 18.23 10.90
N ASP A 56 4.79 17.43 11.43
CA ASP A 56 6.02 17.05 10.74
C ASP A 56 5.89 15.70 10.05
N LYS A 57 6.40 15.61 8.82
CA LYS A 57 6.40 14.37 8.04
C LYS A 57 7.06 13.24 8.83
N GLY A 58 6.40 12.09 8.87
CA GLY A 58 6.89 10.88 9.52
C GLY A 58 6.62 10.80 11.01
N SER A 59 6.18 11.89 11.67
CA SER A 59 5.68 11.83 13.04
C SER A 59 4.43 10.96 13.16
N ILE A 60 4.18 10.44 14.37
CA ILE A 60 2.96 9.68 14.67
C ILE A 60 2.05 10.58 15.49
N VAL A 61 0.91 10.95 14.93
CA VAL A 61 -0.12 11.76 15.59
C VAL A 61 -1.19 10.85 16.16
N SER A 62 -1.64 11.13 17.38
CA SER A 62 -2.76 10.42 17.99
C SER A 62 -3.58 11.30 18.93
N GLY A 63 -4.90 11.10 18.94
CA GLY A 63 -5.83 11.82 19.80
C GLY A 63 -7.28 11.57 19.39
N VAL A 64 -8.21 12.27 20.01
CA VAL A 64 -9.64 12.20 19.65
C VAL A 64 -10.00 13.53 18.95
N PRO A 65 -10.33 13.54 17.65
CA PRO A 65 -10.76 14.76 17.00
C PRO A 65 -12.13 15.18 17.58
N PRO A 66 -12.32 16.46 17.93
CA PRO A 66 -13.60 16.94 18.45
C PRO A 66 -14.66 17.00 17.35
N TYR A 67 -14.26 17.36 16.12
CA TYR A 67 -15.13 17.45 14.95
C TYR A 67 -14.50 16.84 13.70
N GLY A 68 -15.34 16.41 12.76
CA GLY A 68 -14.89 15.86 11.48
C GLY A 68 -16.02 15.71 10.48
N ALA A 69 -15.65 15.52 9.21
CA ALA A 69 -16.61 15.36 8.13
C ALA A 69 -17.33 14.00 8.20
N PRO A 70 -18.68 13.97 8.14
CA PRO A 70 -19.46 12.72 8.15
C PRO A 70 -19.31 11.90 6.86
N GLN A 71 -18.76 12.50 5.81
CA GLN A 71 -18.44 11.87 4.53
C GLN A 71 -17.03 12.29 4.09
N ALA A 72 -16.39 11.47 3.26
CA ALA A 72 -15.06 11.80 2.74
C ALA A 72 -15.14 13.10 1.92
N ASN A 73 -14.29 14.07 2.24
CA ASN A 73 -14.16 15.31 1.47
C ASN A 73 -13.55 15.06 0.09
N LEU A 74 -12.70 14.03 -0.02
CA LEU A 74 -12.17 13.55 -1.28
C LEU A 74 -12.12 12.01 -1.28
N ASP A 75 -12.78 11.41 -2.27
CA ASP A 75 -12.59 10.01 -2.67
C ASP A 75 -11.69 9.98 -3.90
N TYR A 76 -10.47 9.48 -3.72
CA TYR A 76 -9.48 9.40 -4.78
C TYR A 76 -9.31 7.95 -5.25
N GLU A 77 -9.81 7.68 -6.45
CA GLU A 77 -9.66 6.39 -7.11
C GLU A 77 -8.29 6.25 -7.79
N HIS A 78 -7.63 5.13 -7.52
CA HIS A 78 -6.41 4.68 -8.18
C HIS A 78 -6.74 3.58 -9.16
N GLY A 79 -6.21 3.64 -10.38
CA GLY A 79 -6.43 2.62 -11.40
C GLY A 79 -5.35 2.57 -12.47
N VAL A 80 -5.38 1.50 -13.28
CA VAL A 80 -4.53 1.32 -14.47
C VAL A 80 -5.45 0.96 -15.63
N ASP A 81 -5.35 1.67 -16.76
CA ASP A 81 -6.13 1.42 -17.97
C ASP A 81 -7.63 1.15 -17.70
N SER A 82 -8.27 2.06 -16.96
CA SER A 82 -9.70 2.01 -16.57
C SER A 82 -10.11 0.88 -15.61
N ILE A 83 -9.16 0.12 -15.06
CA ILE A 83 -9.44 -0.85 -14.00
C ILE A 83 -9.20 -0.16 -12.63
N PRO A 84 -10.24 0.02 -11.79
CA PRO A 84 -10.08 0.55 -10.44
C PRO A 84 -9.34 -0.47 -9.57
N ILE A 85 -8.29 -0.02 -8.90
CA ILE A 85 -7.40 -0.84 -8.07
C ILE A 85 -7.58 -0.53 -6.59
N GLY A 86 -7.90 0.71 -6.24
CA GLY A 86 -8.14 1.09 -4.86
C GLY A 86 -8.63 2.51 -4.71
N HIS A 87 -9.13 2.82 -3.52
CA HIS A 87 -9.61 4.16 -3.16
C HIS A 87 -8.88 4.68 -1.94
N GLU A 88 -8.63 5.97 -1.93
CA GLU A 88 -8.16 6.72 -0.77
C GLU A 88 -9.22 7.73 -0.35
N TYR A 89 -9.68 7.59 0.89
CA TYR A 89 -10.72 8.46 1.46
C TYR A 89 -10.06 9.48 2.39
N TYR A 90 -10.16 10.75 2.04
CA TYR A 90 -9.63 11.86 2.81
C TYR A 90 -10.77 12.61 3.50
N TYR A 91 -10.61 12.82 4.80
CA TYR A 91 -11.54 13.52 5.67
C TYR A 91 -10.85 14.72 6.27
N MET A 92 -11.57 15.81 6.43
CA MET A 92 -11.16 16.95 7.23
C MET A 92 -11.62 16.75 8.67
N ILE A 93 -10.71 16.99 9.62
CA ILE A 93 -11.02 17.12 11.04
C ILE A 93 -10.71 18.54 11.48
N LEU A 94 -11.47 19.03 12.45
CA LEU A 94 -11.35 20.39 12.96
C LEU A 94 -10.95 20.37 14.43
N SER A 95 -10.21 21.40 14.85
CA SER A 95 -9.91 21.70 16.25
C SER A 95 -11.19 22.06 17.03
N GLU A 96 -11.09 22.12 18.36
CA GLU A 96 -12.24 22.39 19.24
C GLU A 96 -12.87 23.77 18.98
N ASP A 97 -12.05 24.76 18.62
CA ASP A 97 -12.43 26.11 18.22
C ASP A 97 -12.82 26.24 16.73
N GLN A 98 -12.74 25.14 15.98
CA GLN A 98 -13.03 25.03 14.55
C GLN A 98 -12.19 25.97 13.65
N GLN A 99 -11.06 26.47 14.13
CA GLN A 99 -10.18 27.37 13.36
C GLN A 99 -9.12 26.63 12.55
N THR A 100 -8.65 25.47 13.04
CA THR A 100 -7.63 24.67 12.38
C THR A 100 -8.23 23.42 11.77
N ILE A 101 -7.86 23.16 10.51
CA ILE A 101 -8.23 21.95 9.77
C ILE A 101 -6.99 21.07 9.60
N LEU A 102 -7.14 19.77 9.85
CA LEU A 102 -6.15 18.76 9.47
C LEU A 102 -6.79 17.73 8.55
N LEU A 103 -6.01 17.21 7.60
CA LEU A 103 -6.44 16.12 6.74
C LEU A 103 -6.10 14.77 7.35
N VAL A 104 -7.04 13.84 7.28
CA VAL A 104 -6.91 12.46 7.71
C VAL A 104 -7.25 11.56 6.53
N ARG A 105 -6.36 10.63 6.19
CA ARG A 105 -6.71 9.51 5.32
C ARG A 105 -7.10 8.31 6.18
N ALA A 106 -8.33 7.85 6.01
CA ALA A 106 -8.90 6.76 6.79
C ALA A 106 -9.68 5.78 5.91
N ASP A 107 -10.30 4.78 6.54
CA ASP A 107 -11.25 3.91 5.86
C ASP A 107 -12.55 4.65 5.49
N LYS A 108 -13.31 4.07 4.57
CA LYS A 108 -14.55 4.67 4.02
C LYS A 108 -15.65 4.91 5.06
N HIS A 109 -15.59 4.23 6.19
CA HIS A 109 -16.59 4.30 7.27
C HIS A 109 -16.16 5.26 8.38
N PHE A 110 -14.98 5.89 8.28
CA PHE A 110 -14.49 6.80 9.29
C PHE A 110 -15.45 7.95 9.58
N GLY A 111 -16.13 8.46 8.54
CA GLY A 111 -17.14 9.51 8.64
C GLY A 111 -18.34 9.15 9.52
N GLU A 112 -18.68 7.86 9.67
CA GLU A 112 -19.81 7.39 10.50
C GLU A 112 -19.61 7.65 12.00
N ASN A 113 -18.41 8.08 12.41
CA ASN A 113 -18.11 8.49 13.77
C ASN A 113 -18.51 9.94 14.08
N PHE A 114 -18.94 10.70 13.07
CA PHE A 114 -19.29 12.10 13.19
C PHE A 114 -20.77 12.32 12.92
N ASP A 115 -21.38 13.18 13.73
CA ASP A 115 -22.77 13.57 13.57
C ASP A 115 -22.96 14.38 12.28
N SER A 116 -24.00 14.08 11.50
CA SER A 116 -24.22 14.71 10.20
C SER A 116 -24.66 16.17 10.28
N GLU A 117 -25.22 16.61 11.41
CA GLU A 117 -25.71 17.97 11.60
C GLU A 117 -24.68 18.86 12.30
N SER A 118 -24.05 18.35 13.35
CA SER A 118 -23.14 19.09 14.22
C SER A 118 -21.66 18.79 13.97
N TYR A 119 -21.33 17.81 13.12
CA TYR A 119 -19.97 17.37 12.81
C TYR A 119 -19.19 16.83 14.01
N LYS A 120 -19.82 16.73 15.19
CA LYS A 120 -19.18 16.29 16.42
C LYS A 120 -18.83 14.82 16.36
N ASN A 121 -17.69 14.45 16.93
CA ASN A 121 -17.32 13.06 17.13
C ASN A 121 -18.22 12.43 18.21
N ILE A 122 -19.21 11.66 17.78
CA ILE A 122 -20.23 11.06 18.65
C ILE A 122 -19.77 9.76 19.30
N ASN A 123 -18.82 9.07 18.68
CA ASN A 123 -18.33 7.78 19.15
C ASN A 123 -17.06 7.89 20.01
N GLY A 124 -16.50 9.11 20.15
CA GLY A 124 -15.21 9.31 20.83
C GLY A 124 -14.06 8.60 20.12
N THR A 125 -14.19 8.37 18.81
CA THR A 125 -13.23 7.57 18.04
C THR A 125 -11.88 8.26 18.01
N SER A 126 -10.86 7.60 18.56
CA SER A 126 -9.49 8.08 18.52
C SER A 126 -8.86 7.79 17.17
N ILE A 127 -8.12 8.76 16.64
CA ILE A 127 -7.24 8.56 15.50
C ILE A 127 -5.81 8.29 15.97
N LYS A 128 -5.13 7.44 15.21
CA LYS A 128 -3.69 7.24 15.30
C LYS A 128 -3.16 7.01 13.91
N GLY A 129 -2.27 7.89 13.46
CA GLY A 129 -1.75 7.79 12.11
C GLY A 129 -0.37 8.40 11.96
N LYS A 130 0.29 8.05 10.86
CA LYS A 130 1.60 8.58 10.49
C LYS A 130 1.42 9.75 9.54
N VAL A 131 2.09 10.86 9.79
CA VAL A 131 2.01 12.04 8.92
C VAL A 131 2.75 11.76 7.61
N ARG A 132 2.07 11.96 6.50
CA ARG A 132 2.58 11.81 5.13
C ARG A 132 2.28 13.08 4.31
N MET A 133 2.95 13.20 3.16
CA MET A 133 2.67 14.24 2.18
C MET A 133 1.76 13.66 1.10
N THR A 134 0.79 14.43 0.63
CA THR A 134 -0.07 14.04 -0.49
C THR A 134 0.72 13.99 -1.80
N SER A 135 0.16 13.30 -2.79
CA SER A 135 0.61 13.40 -4.18
C SER A 135 0.19 14.75 -4.75
N LYS A 136 0.87 15.22 -5.81
CA LYS A 136 0.53 16.48 -6.48
C LYS A 136 -0.92 16.50 -6.98
N ASP A 137 -1.43 15.36 -7.42
CA ASP A 137 -2.79 15.23 -7.92
C ASP A 137 -3.84 15.39 -6.81
N VAL A 138 -3.59 14.80 -5.64
CA VAL A 138 -4.45 14.97 -4.46
C VAL A 138 -4.37 16.42 -3.97
N THR A 139 -3.18 17.02 -3.93
CA THR A 139 -3.00 18.44 -3.59
C THR A 139 -3.82 19.33 -4.53
N ALA A 140 -3.71 19.14 -5.85
CA ALA A 140 -4.45 19.94 -6.83
C ALA A 140 -5.98 19.84 -6.62
N LYS A 141 -6.50 18.62 -6.40
CA LYS A 141 -7.93 18.42 -6.11
C LYS A 141 -8.37 19.09 -4.80
N PHE A 142 -7.52 19.10 -3.78
CA PHE A 142 -7.83 19.81 -2.54
C PHE A 142 -7.74 21.33 -2.69
N SER A 143 -6.76 21.86 -3.41
CA SER A 143 -6.64 23.30 -3.69
C SER A 143 -7.84 23.84 -4.46
N GLU A 144 -8.42 23.05 -5.37
CA GLU A 144 -9.70 23.38 -6.03
C GLU A 144 -10.87 23.49 -5.04
N LEU A 145 -10.88 22.65 -3.99
CA LEU A 145 -11.95 22.59 -2.99
C LEU A 145 -11.82 23.64 -1.88
N THR A 146 -10.60 24.00 -1.49
CA THR A 146 -10.34 24.81 -0.28
C THR A 146 -9.77 26.19 -0.55
N GLN A 147 -9.39 26.51 -1.80
CA GLN A 147 -8.64 27.73 -2.17
C GLN A 147 -7.29 27.87 -1.43
N LEU A 148 -6.81 26.80 -0.78
CA LEU A 148 -5.51 26.78 -0.11
C LEU A 148 -4.43 26.47 -1.15
N ASP A 149 -3.57 27.45 -1.41
CA ASP A 149 -2.41 27.32 -2.29
C ASP A 149 -1.21 26.78 -1.47
N GLU A 150 -1.35 25.54 -0.98
CA GLU A 150 -0.26 24.84 -0.28
C GLU A 150 0.44 23.85 -1.21
N PRO A 151 1.73 24.07 -1.54
CA PRO A 151 2.46 23.20 -2.46
C PRO A 151 2.71 21.79 -1.90
N GLU A 152 2.65 21.60 -0.58
CA GLU A 152 2.92 20.32 0.09
C GLU A 152 1.88 20.04 1.21
N LEU A 153 0.69 19.61 0.81
CA LEU A 153 -0.36 19.26 1.76
C LEU A 153 0.01 17.99 2.56
N LYS A 154 -0.07 18.09 3.89
CA LYS A 154 0.22 16.98 4.81
C LYS A 154 -1.07 16.34 5.30
N TYR A 155 -1.05 15.04 5.51
CA TYR A 155 -2.19 14.30 6.06
C TYR A 155 -1.77 13.23 7.07
N ILE A 156 -2.68 12.88 7.96
CA ILE A 156 -2.53 11.79 8.93
C ILE A 156 -3.03 10.49 8.28
N ASP A 157 -2.12 9.55 8.01
CA ASP A 157 -2.47 8.23 7.49
C ASP A 157 -2.77 7.25 8.63
N THR A 158 -4.05 6.92 8.87
CA THR A 158 -4.43 5.94 9.90
C THR A 158 -4.20 4.49 9.46
N THR A 159 -4.10 4.26 8.16
CA THR A 159 -3.92 2.94 7.56
C THR A 159 -2.45 2.50 7.48
N TYR A 160 -1.52 3.32 7.97
CA TYR A 160 -0.07 3.11 7.84
C TYR A 160 0.42 1.74 8.32
N VAL A 161 -0.14 1.24 9.43
CA VAL A 161 0.20 -0.10 9.97
C VAL A 161 -0.25 -1.19 8.99
N SER A 162 -1.48 -1.11 8.48
CA SER A 162 -2.03 -2.10 7.55
C SER A 162 -1.21 -2.15 6.25
N ARG A 163 -0.73 -1.00 5.76
CA ARG A 163 0.16 -0.92 4.59
C ARG A 163 1.52 -1.57 4.87
N SER A 164 2.12 -1.27 6.02
CA SER A 164 3.37 -1.91 6.44
C SER A 164 3.22 -3.44 6.53
N ILE A 165 2.10 -3.93 7.08
CA ILE A 165 1.80 -5.37 7.14
C ILE A 165 1.71 -5.98 5.75
N LYS A 166 1.05 -5.31 4.78
CA LYS A 166 0.98 -5.79 3.39
C LYS A 166 2.37 -5.95 2.77
N TRP A 167 3.30 -5.02 3.04
CA TRP A 167 4.69 -5.15 2.62
C TRP A 167 5.39 -6.36 3.26
N PHE A 168 5.17 -6.64 4.55
CA PHE A 168 5.69 -7.85 5.19
C PHE A 168 5.10 -9.13 4.59
N ILE A 169 3.81 -9.14 4.22
CA ILE A 169 3.18 -10.27 3.53
C ILE A 169 3.84 -10.52 2.17
N ILE A 170 4.10 -9.47 1.38
CA ILE A 170 4.83 -9.58 0.11
C ILE A 170 6.22 -10.20 0.36
N ALA A 171 6.97 -9.71 1.35
CA ALA A 171 8.28 -10.26 1.70
C ALA A 171 8.19 -11.75 2.08
N ALA A 172 7.21 -12.14 2.90
CA ALA A 172 7.01 -13.51 3.33
C ALA A 172 6.67 -14.46 2.16
N ILE A 173 5.77 -14.07 1.26
CA ILE A 173 5.41 -14.87 0.08
C ILE A 173 6.64 -15.07 -0.82
N ASN A 174 7.39 -13.99 -1.09
CA ASN A 174 8.59 -14.08 -1.93
C ASN A 174 9.68 -14.94 -1.28
N LEU A 175 9.84 -14.88 0.05
CA LEU A 175 10.76 -15.75 0.78
C LEU A 175 10.37 -17.22 0.65
N LEU A 176 9.07 -17.54 0.79
CA LEU A 176 8.56 -18.90 0.59
C LEU A 176 8.81 -19.40 -0.84
N LEU A 177 8.62 -18.54 -1.86
CA LEU A 177 8.92 -18.89 -3.25
C LEU A 177 10.41 -19.20 -3.47
N ILE A 178 11.32 -18.43 -2.85
CA ILE A 178 12.77 -18.71 -2.89
C ILE A 178 13.07 -20.05 -2.22
N ILE A 179 12.51 -20.32 -1.04
CA ILE A 179 12.73 -21.59 -0.33
C ILE A 179 12.24 -22.76 -1.19
N VAL A 180 11.05 -22.67 -1.78
CA VAL A 180 10.53 -23.70 -2.69
C VAL A 180 11.46 -23.90 -3.89
N LEU A 181 11.98 -22.82 -4.47
CA LEU A 181 12.91 -22.89 -5.58
C LEU A 181 14.23 -23.57 -5.17
N ILE A 182 14.80 -23.24 -4.01
CA ILE A 182 16.03 -23.87 -3.49
C ILE A 182 15.80 -25.34 -3.21
N VAL A 183 14.73 -25.70 -2.47
CA VAL A 183 14.38 -27.08 -2.14
C VAL A 183 14.15 -27.89 -3.42
N ASN A 184 13.45 -27.34 -4.41
CA ASN A 184 13.21 -28.04 -5.67
C ASN A 184 14.53 -28.33 -6.42
N ASN A 185 15.43 -27.35 -6.49
CA ASN A 185 16.75 -27.54 -7.11
C ASN A 185 17.66 -28.50 -6.31
N ALA A 186 17.61 -28.46 -4.98
CA ALA A 186 18.45 -29.28 -4.10
C ALA A 186 17.97 -30.74 -4.01
N VAL A 187 16.65 -30.97 -3.94
CA VAL A 187 16.04 -32.30 -3.76
C VAL A 187 15.87 -33.04 -5.08
N PHE A 188 15.46 -32.34 -6.15
CA PHE A 188 15.17 -33.01 -7.43
C PHE A 188 16.27 -32.85 -8.48
N GLY A 189 17.31 -32.05 -8.20
CA GLY A 189 18.47 -31.85 -9.09
C GLY A 189 18.12 -31.24 -10.46
N ARG A 190 19.13 -31.02 -11.30
CA ARG A 190 18.97 -30.45 -12.65
C ARG A 190 18.07 -31.28 -13.60
N ASN A 191 17.84 -32.57 -13.29
CA ASN A 191 17.21 -33.53 -14.20
C ASN A 191 15.97 -34.23 -13.63
N GLY A 192 15.60 -34.03 -12.37
CA GLY A 192 14.35 -34.54 -11.81
C GLY A 192 13.30 -33.45 -11.82
N ARG A 193 12.40 -33.45 -12.81
CA ARG A 193 11.11 -32.77 -12.58
C ARG A 193 10.38 -33.58 -11.51
N PRO A 194 9.73 -32.98 -10.50
CA PRO A 194 8.76 -33.70 -9.69
C PRO A 194 7.69 -34.25 -10.64
N ARG A 195 7.79 -35.54 -10.97
CA ARG A 195 6.86 -36.22 -11.87
C ARG A 195 5.65 -36.67 -11.06
N GLY A 196 4.46 -36.29 -11.52
CA GLY A 196 3.18 -36.66 -10.90
C GLY A 196 2.48 -35.49 -10.19
N LEU A 197 1.44 -35.82 -9.43
CA LEU A 197 0.51 -34.88 -8.79
C LEU A 197 1.23 -33.81 -7.94
N VAL A 198 2.27 -34.20 -7.21
CA VAL A 198 3.01 -33.31 -6.30
C VAL A 198 3.70 -32.17 -7.06
N GLY A 199 4.29 -32.44 -8.22
CA GLY A 199 4.93 -31.39 -9.03
C GLY A 199 3.94 -30.41 -9.63
N ALA A 200 2.76 -30.90 -10.03
CA ALA A 200 1.67 -30.06 -10.52
C ALA A 200 1.12 -29.15 -9.41
N VAL A 201 0.88 -29.69 -8.21
CA VAL A 201 0.40 -28.92 -7.05
C VAL A 201 1.41 -27.86 -6.64
N THR A 202 2.70 -28.20 -6.53
CA THR A 202 3.75 -27.22 -6.18
C THR A 202 3.84 -26.12 -7.23
N GLY A 203 3.80 -26.45 -8.53
CA GLY A 203 3.80 -25.46 -9.61
C GLY A 203 2.58 -24.52 -9.54
N LEU A 204 1.39 -25.06 -9.28
CA LEU A 204 0.15 -24.28 -9.19
C LEU A 204 0.17 -23.34 -7.98
N VAL A 205 0.63 -23.81 -6.82
CA VAL A 205 0.81 -22.98 -5.62
C VAL A 205 1.85 -21.87 -5.86
N SER A 206 2.95 -22.17 -6.55
CA SER A 206 3.94 -21.14 -6.90
C SER A 206 3.38 -20.08 -7.83
N ILE A 207 2.59 -20.46 -8.84
CA ILE A 207 1.92 -19.51 -9.74
C ILE A 207 0.92 -18.64 -8.97
N ALA A 208 0.06 -19.26 -8.15
CA ALA A 208 -0.89 -18.53 -7.32
C ALA A 208 -0.18 -17.55 -6.37
N GLY A 209 0.92 -17.97 -5.75
CA GLY A 209 1.75 -17.12 -4.89
C GLY A 209 2.37 -15.95 -5.64
N MET A 210 2.90 -16.16 -6.85
CA MET A 210 3.44 -15.09 -7.70
C MET A 210 2.36 -14.10 -8.12
N LEU A 211 1.18 -14.58 -8.50
CA LEU A 211 0.05 -13.71 -8.85
C LEU A 211 -0.42 -12.88 -7.65
N ALA A 212 -0.54 -13.50 -6.47
CA ALA A 212 -0.92 -12.80 -5.24
C ALA A 212 0.13 -11.75 -4.83
N ALA A 213 1.42 -12.09 -4.87
CA ALA A 213 2.50 -11.16 -4.57
C ALA A 213 2.57 -10.01 -5.59
N GLY A 214 2.40 -10.31 -6.89
CA GLY A 214 2.37 -9.31 -7.96
C GLY A 214 1.19 -8.35 -7.80
N TYR A 215 -0.01 -8.87 -7.55
CA TYR A 215 -1.19 -8.05 -7.25
C TYR A 215 -0.96 -7.14 -6.05
N LEU A 216 -0.48 -7.70 -4.93
CA LEU A 216 -0.20 -6.91 -3.72
C LEU A 216 0.88 -5.85 -3.97
N LEU A 217 1.90 -6.16 -4.77
CA LEU A 217 2.97 -5.23 -5.09
C LEU A 217 2.46 -4.07 -5.94
N ILE A 218 1.70 -4.34 -7.00
CA ILE A 218 1.08 -3.29 -7.83
C ILE A 218 0.12 -2.44 -6.99
N TYR A 219 -0.75 -3.09 -6.20
CA TYR A 219 -1.69 -2.42 -5.32
C TYR A 219 -0.99 -1.48 -4.33
N ASN A 220 0.10 -1.94 -3.67
CA ASN A 220 0.82 -1.11 -2.71
C ASN A 220 1.66 -0.02 -3.37
N ILE A 221 2.17 -0.20 -4.60
CA ILE A 221 2.90 0.85 -5.32
C ILE A 221 1.95 1.97 -5.73
N LEU A 222 0.79 1.63 -6.31
CA LEU A 222 -0.16 2.63 -6.78
C LEU A 222 -0.75 3.46 -5.65
N LEU A 223 -0.95 2.83 -4.49
CA LEU A 223 -1.53 3.51 -3.33
C LEU A 223 -0.49 4.26 -2.47
N ASN A 224 0.83 4.12 -2.66
CA ASN A 224 1.85 4.72 -1.79
C ASN A 224 2.17 6.17 -2.14
#